data_AF-A0A9E4DKK8-F1
#
_entry.id   AF-A0A9E4DKK8-F1
#
_cell.length_a   1.000
_cell.length_b   1.000
_cell.length_c   1.000
_cell.angle_alpha   90.00
_cell.angle_beta   90.00
_cell.angle_gamma   90.00
#
_symmetry.space_group_name_H-M   'P 1'
#
loop_
_entity.id
_entity.type
_entity.pdbx_description
1 polymer ?
#
loop_
_entity_poly.entity_id
_entity_poly.type
_entity_poly.pdbx_seq_one_letter_code
_entity_poly.pdbx_strand_id
1 'polypeptide(L)'
;MLDQPLAEQLSPLVIEPDGSVVPLQYGFARSFALGNLHQATLPEMAMRWRVDVGPRLQAVSRELFRVLDDQPSQFIDWYALMAAQARSHTLPDVQRVLAARGRPSHLSA
;
A
#
# COMPACT_ATOMS: atom_id res chain seq x y z
N MET A 1 17.96 -8.73 -10.56
CA MET A 1 17.03 -7.66 -10.11
C MET A 1 17.01 -7.58 -8.58
N LEU A 2 18.18 -7.50 -7.92
CA LEU A 2 18.30 -7.36 -6.45
C LEU A 2 19.08 -6.09 -6.04
N ASP A 3 19.68 -5.37 -7.00
CA ASP A 3 20.58 -4.23 -6.72
C ASP A 3 19.90 -2.86 -6.72
N GLN A 4 18.58 -2.80 -6.96
CA GLN A 4 17.85 -1.54 -6.92
C GLN A 4 17.65 -1.07 -5.47
N PRO A 5 17.84 0.24 -5.16
CA PRO A 5 17.50 0.79 -3.85
C PRO A 5 16.04 0.49 -3.48
N LEU A 6 15.77 0.11 -2.23
CA LEU A 6 14.41 -0.21 -1.78
C LEU A 6 13.44 0.96 -2.01
N ALA A 7 13.91 2.19 -1.86
CA ALA A 7 13.11 3.40 -2.06
C ALA A 7 12.54 3.54 -3.48
N GLU A 8 13.19 2.96 -4.49
CA GLU A 8 12.67 2.97 -5.86
C GLU A 8 11.62 1.87 -6.11
N GLN A 9 11.58 0.86 -5.24
CA GLN A 9 10.60 -0.22 -5.29
C GLN A 9 9.39 0.06 -4.40
N LEU A 10 9.63 0.80 -3.31
CA LEU A 10 8.66 1.03 -2.25
C LEU A 10 8.91 2.38 -1.58
N SER A 11 8.00 3.32 -1.81
CA SER A 11 8.01 4.62 -1.15
C SER A 11 6.59 5.13 -0.91
N PRO A 12 6.27 5.66 0.28
CA PRO A 12 7.14 5.79 1.46
C PRO A 12 7.21 4.50 2.31
N LEU A 13 8.13 4.47 3.26
CA LEU A 13 8.18 3.51 4.37
C LEU A 13 7.81 4.21 5.67
N VAL A 14 6.98 3.55 6.48
CA VAL A 14 6.51 4.10 7.76
C VAL A 14 6.95 3.19 8.90
N ILE A 15 7.48 3.80 9.95
CA ILE A 15 7.80 3.12 11.22
C ILE A 15 6.67 3.45 12.19
N GLU A 16 5.98 2.43 12.68
CA GLU A 16 4.92 2.55 13.67
C GLU A 16 5.50 2.54 15.11
N PRO A 17 4.74 3.01 16.13
CA PRO A 17 5.24 3.14 17.51
C PRO A 17 5.79 1.85 18.15
N ASP A 18 5.35 0.68 17.68
CA ASP A 18 5.83 -0.61 18.16
C ASP A 18 7.09 -1.12 17.43
N GLY A 19 7.69 -0.28 16.58
CA GLY A 19 8.87 -0.61 15.78
C GLY A 19 8.56 -1.32 14.46
N SER A 20 7.29 -1.57 14.15
CA SER A 20 6.91 -2.22 12.89
C SER A 20 7.16 -1.31 11.70
N VAL A 21 7.78 -1.87 10.66
CA VAL A 21 8.06 -1.17 9.41
C VAL A 21 7.03 -1.60 8.38
N VAL A 22 6.14 -0.69 8.03
CA VAL A 22 5.02 -0.93 7.12
C VAL A 22 5.14 -0.07 5.85
N PRO A 23 4.59 -0.54 4.72
CA PRO A 23 4.66 0.19 3.46
C PRO A 23 3.61 1.31 3.39
N LEU A 24 3.91 2.36 2.62
CA LEU A 24 3.01 3.40 2.10
C LEU A 24 2.36 4.37 3.09
N GLN A 25 1.83 3.90 4.21
CA GLN A 25 1.17 4.77 5.20
C GLN A 25 1.06 4.11 6.57
N TYR A 26 0.82 4.92 7.59
CA TYR A 26 0.44 4.44 8.92
C TYR A 26 -0.82 3.57 8.85
N GLY A 27 -0.85 2.46 9.59
CA GLY A 27 -1.97 1.53 9.61
C GLY A 27 -2.13 0.69 8.34
N PHE A 28 -1.09 0.60 7.50
CA PHE A 28 -1.10 -0.35 6.38
C PHE A 28 -1.19 -1.79 6.89
N ALA A 29 -1.76 -2.68 6.07
CA ALA A 29 -1.98 -4.07 6.47
C ALA A 29 -0.67 -4.75 6.89
N ARG A 30 -0.60 -5.21 8.15
CA ARG A 30 0.59 -5.86 8.75
C ARG A 30 1.07 -7.10 8.00
N SER A 31 0.19 -7.75 7.23
CA SER A 31 0.55 -8.86 6.34
C SER A 31 1.47 -8.47 5.17
N PHE A 32 1.73 -7.16 4.98
CA PHE A 32 2.67 -6.60 4.03
C PHE A 32 3.85 -5.87 4.69
N ALA A 33 3.96 -5.94 6.02
CA ALA A 33 5.07 -5.32 6.76
C ALA A 33 6.41 -5.92 6.33
N LEU A 34 7.46 -5.11 6.40
CA LEU A 34 8.85 -5.54 6.18
C LEU A 34 9.34 -6.33 7.40
N GLY A 35 8.85 -5.99 8.59
CA GLY A 35 9.20 -6.62 9.85
C GLY A 35 9.14 -5.61 10.99
N ASN A 36 9.96 -5.83 12.02
CA ASN A 36 10.04 -4.97 13.19
C ASN A 36 11.50 -4.63 13.53
N LEU A 37 11.79 -3.36 13.80
CA LEU A 37 13.14 -2.84 14.10
C LEU A 37 13.73 -3.39 15.40
N HIS A 38 12.89 -3.87 16.33
CA HIS A 38 13.38 -4.54 17.53
C HIS A 38 13.92 -5.95 17.25
N GLN A 39 13.68 -6.50 16.06
CA GLN A 39 14.01 -7.89 15.71
C GLN A 39 15.06 -8.02 14.61
N ALA A 40 15.11 -7.07 13.68
CA ALA A 40 16.03 -7.10 12.54
C ALA A 40 16.35 -5.69 12.03
N THR A 41 17.47 -5.56 11.32
CA THR A 41 17.85 -4.30 10.67
C THR A 41 17.04 -4.04 9.41
N LEU A 42 16.94 -2.78 8.97
CA LEU A 42 16.24 -2.43 7.71
C LEU A 42 16.77 -3.20 6.49
N PRO A 43 18.09 -3.36 6.27
CA PRO A 43 18.59 -4.13 5.13
C PRO A 43 18.18 -5.61 5.17
N GLU A 44 18.20 -6.25 6.34
CA GLU A 44 17.78 -7.65 6.50
C GLU A 44 16.30 -7.81 6.21
N MET A 45 15.47 -6.91 6.76
CA MET A 45 14.03 -6.90 6.49
C MET A 45 13.74 -6.65 5.01
N ALA A 46 14.44 -5.71 4.37
CA ALA A 46 14.29 -5.41 2.95
C ALA A 46 14.60 -6.62 2.06
N MET A 47 15.67 -7.35 2.36
CA MET A 47 16.07 -8.53 1.61
C MET A 47 15.00 -9.63 1.69
N ARG A 48 14.49 -9.94 2.89
CA ARG A 48 13.43 -10.93 3.10
C ARG A 48 12.12 -10.49 2.45
N TRP A 49 11.72 -9.24 2.69
CA TRP A 49 10.49 -8.66 2.15
C TRP A 49 10.42 -8.74 0.63
N ARG A 50 11.53 -8.45 -0.08
CA ARG A 50 11.58 -8.53 -1.55
C ARG A 50 11.24 -9.91 -2.10
N VAL A 51 11.57 -10.97 -1.37
CA VAL A 51 11.32 -12.35 -1.78
C VAL A 51 9.91 -12.77 -1.36
N ASP A 52 9.53 -12.51 -0.11
CA ASP A 52 8.36 -13.14 0.52
C ASP A 52 7.06 -12.33 0.35
N VAL A 53 7.17 -11.00 0.28
CA VAL A 53 6.03 -10.08 0.43
C VAL A 53 5.91 -9.11 -0.74
N GLY A 54 7.03 -8.64 -1.28
CA GLY A 54 7.11 -7.70 -2.40
C GLY A 54 6.27 -8.12 -3.61
N PRO A 55 6.35 -9.38 -4.09
CA PRO A 55 5.53 -9.86 -5.21
C PRO A 55 4.02 -9.74 -4.94
N ARG A 56 3.58 -9.97 -3.70
CA ARG A 56 2.16 -9.82 -3.33
C ARG A 56 1.73 -8.36 -3.35
N LEU A 57 2.56 -7.43 -2.84
CA LEU A 57 2.23 -6.00 -2.89
C LEU A 57 2.21 -5.49 -4.33
N GLN A 58 3.14 -5.97 -5.17
CA GLN A 58 3.16 -5.66 -6.60
C GLN A 58 1.90 -6.16 -7.31
N ALA A 59 1.39 -7.35 -6.97
CA ALA A 59 0.13 -7.85 -7.51
C ALA A 59 -1.05 -6.95 -7.12
N VAL A 60 -1.12 -6.50 -5.87
CA VAL A 60 -2.14 -5.53 -5.41
C VAL A 60 -2.05 -4.21 -6.18
N SER A 61 -0.85 -3.67 -6.36
CA SER A 61 -0.62 -2.44 -7.13
C SER A 61 -1.03 -2.59 -8.59
N ARG A 62 -0.67 -3.71 -9.22
CA ARG A 62 -0.98 -3.96 -10.64
C ARG A 62 -2.48 -4.12 -10.85
N GLU A 63 -3.16 -4.80 -9.93
CA GLU A 63 -4.61 -4.95 -9.97
C GLU A 63 -5.31 -3.60 -9.88
N LEU A 64 -4.93 -2.80 -8.88
CA LEU A 64 -5.53 -1.49 -8.67
C LEU A 64 -5.26 -0.56 -9.86
N PHE A 65 -4.05 -0.57 -10.41
CA PHE A 65 -3.72 0.22 -11.60
C PHE A 65 -4.60 -0.16 -12.79
N ARG A 66 -4.76 -1.45 -13.08
CA ARG A 66 -5.60 -1.93 -14.19
C ARG A 66 -7.05 -1.46 -14.07
N VAL A 67 -7.62 -1.45 -12.86
CA VAL A 67 -8.99 -0.96 -12.67
C VAL A 67 -9.10 0.56 -12.85
N LEU A 68 -8.05 1.30 -12.48
CA LEU A 68 -8.03 2.75 -12.59
C LEU A 68 -7.73 3.24 -14.02
N ASP A 69 -6.99 2.47 -14.81
CA ASP A 69 -6.64 2.79 -16.21
C ASP A 69 -7.89 2.87 -17.10
N ASP A 70 -8.94 2.11 -16.77
CA ASP A 70 -10.24 2.14 -17.45
C ASP A 70 -11.14 3.34 -17.03
N GLN A 71 -10.68 4.18 -16.09
CA GLN A 71 -11.44 5.33 -15.58
C GLN A 71 -10.93 6.66 -16.15
N PRO A 72 -11.80 7.66 -16.35
CA PRO A 72 -11.34 8.99 -16.74
C PRO A 72 -10.39 9.58 -15.69
N SER A 73 -9.37 10.31 -16.15
CA SER A 73 -8.34 10.91 -15.31
C SER A 73 -8.96 11.76 -14.19
N GLN A 74 -8.85 11.25 -12.96
CA GLN A 74 -9.31 11.93 -11.75
C GLN A 74 -8.19 11.93 -10.72
N PHE A 75 -8.22 12.92 -9.82
CA PHE A 75 -7.33 12.90 -8.66
C PHE A 75 -7.68 11.70 -7.77
N ILE A 76 -6.68 10.89 -7.45
CA ILE A 76 -6.84 9.71 -6.60
C ILE A 76 -5.88 9.75 -5.41
N ASP A 77 -6.39 9.35 -4.25
CA ASP A 77 -5.57 9.04 -3.09
C ASP A 77 -5.04 7.60 -3.22
N TRP A 78 -3.93 7.47 -3.95
CA TRP A 78 -3.30 6.18 -4.25
C TRP A 78 -3.01 5.35 -2.99
N TYR A 79 -2.49 5.99 -1.93
CA TYR A 79 -2.11 5.29 -0.71
C TYR A 79 -3.33 4.73 0.03
N ALA A 80 -4.42 5.49 0.12
CA ALA A 80 -5.65 4.99 0.72
C ALA A 80 -6.27 3.84 -0.08
N LEU A 81 -6.23 3.90 -1.41
CA LEU A 81 -6.73 2.83 -2.27
C LEU A 81 -5.89 1.55 -2.12
N MET A 82 -4.56 1.67 -2.12
CA MET A 82 -3.65 0.56 -1.85
C MET A 82 -3.91 -0.07 -0.47
N ALA A 83 -4.09 0.75 0.57
CA ALA A 83 -4.35 0.26 1.92
C ALA A 83 -5.72 -0.45 2.03
N ALA A 84 -6.75 0.05 1.34
CA ALA A 84 -8.04 -0.62 1.26
C ALA A 84 -7.92 -1.97 0.55
N GLN A 85 -7.23 -2.01 -0.59
CA GLN A 85 -7.07 -3.24 -1.37
C GLN A 85 -6.24 -4.30 -0.62
N ALA A 86 -5.17 -3.88 0.06
CA ALA A 86 -4.32 -4.77 0.85
C ALA A 86 -5.06 -5.44 2.02
N ARG A 87 -6.11 -4.81 2.57
CA ARG A 87 -6.93 -5.42 3.63
C ARG A 87 -7.89 -6.49 3.09
N SER A 88 -8.47 -6.28 1.91
CA SER A 88 -9.62 -7.06 1.45
C SER A 88 -9.32 -8.48 1.01
N HIS A 89 -8.07 -8.85 0.67
CA HIS A 89 -7.66 -10.20 0.16
C HIS A 89 -8.53 -10.80 -0.97
N THR A 90 -9.47 -10.02 -1.51
CA THR A 90 -10.54 -10.39 -2.43
C THR A 90 -10.56 -9.33 -3.52
N LEU A 91 -10.84 -9.74 -4.77
CA LEU A 91 -10.93 -8.85 -5.93
C LEU A 91 -11.74 -7.59 -5.59
N PRO A 92 -11.27 -6.39 -6.00
CA PRO A 92 -11.84 -5.15 -5.51
C PRO A 92 -13.27 -4.93 -6.02
N ASP A 93 -14.14 -4.46 -5.14
CA ASP A 93 -15.25 -3.59 -5.54
C ASP A 93 -14.74 -2.14 -5.52
N VAL A 94 -13.91 -1.76 -6.52
CA VAL A 94 -13.34 -0.40 -6.63
C VAL A 94 -14.46 0.65 -6.66
N GLN A 95 -15.62 0.30 -7.23
CA GLN A 95 -16.81 1.14 -7.24
C GLN A 95 -17.29 1.48 -5.82
N ARG A 96 -17.30 0.53 -4.86
CA ARG A 96 -17.57 0.84 -3.45
C ARG A 96 -16.55 1.78 -2.82
N VAL A 97 -15.26 1.59 -3.12
CA VAL A 97 -14.19 2.40 -2.52
C VAL A 97 -14.24 3.84 -3.04
N LEU A 98 -14.51 4.02 -4.34
CA LEU A 98 -14.70 5.34 -4.95
C LEU A 98 -16.03 5.98 -4.50
N ALA A 99 -17.12 5.22 -4.44
CA ALA A 99 -18.44 5.70 -3.99
C ALA A 99 -18.45 6.12 -2.52
N ALA A 100 -17.67 5.46 -1.65
CA ALA A 100 -17.55 5.83 -0.24
C ALA A 100 -16.83 7.16 -0.02
N ARG A 101 -16.00 7.62 -0.97
CA ARG A 101 -15.23 8.87 -0.87
C ARG A 101 -15.77 10.01 -1.74
N GLY A 102 -16.71 9.74 -2.66
CA GLY A 102 -17.31 10.72 -3.57
C GLY A 102 -18.37 11.67 -2.99
N ARG A 103 -18.59 11.72 -1.67
CA ARG A 103 -19.43 12.78 -1.05
C ARG A 103 -18.55 13.87 -0.45
N PRO A 104 -18.34 15.01 -1.16
CA PRO A 104 -17.86 16.21 -0.50
C PRO A 104 -18.89 16.64 0.54
N SER A 105 -18.54 16.51 1.82
CA SER A 105 -19.21 17.17 2.94
C SER A 105 -18.86 18.65 2.92
N HIS A 106 -19.34 19.41 1.94
CA HIS A 106 -19.21 20.86 1.95
C HIS A 106 -20.56 21.51 2.26
N LEU A 107 -20.64 21.95 3.52
CA LEU A 107 -21.35 23.09 4.07
C LEU A 107 -22.83 23.27 3.68
N SER A 108 -23.71 22.86 4.61
CA SER A 108 -24.89 23.68 4.91
C SER A 108 -24.43 25.02 5.46
N ALA A 109 -24.78 26.09 4.76
CA ALA A 109 -24.97 27.43 5.28
C ALA A 109 -26.27 27.97 4.67
#